data_AF-A0A1E4SH78-F1
#
_entry.id   AF-A0A1E4SH78-F1
#
_cell.length_a   1.000
_cell.length_b   1.000
_cell.length_c   1.000
_cell.angle_alpha   90.00
_cell.angle_beta   90.00
_cell.angle_gamma   90.00
#
_symmetry.space_group_name_H-M   'P 1'
#
loop_
_entity.id
_entity.type
_entity.pdbx_description
1 polymer ?
#
loop_
_entity_poly.entity_id
_entity_poly.type
_entity_poly.pdbx_seq_one_letter_code
_entity_poly.pdbx_strand_id
1 'polypeptide(L)'
;MPTAAGLLFSSALGLLSRRLQVLLVGKTYPRSWDRLPGYVLSTGVFVGGYLVGDHYVENNRKLLERRLTILREQRAKKAAFHEFEDEPDHRWTADKRGRFFSLLDKFGASYK
;
A
#
# COMPACT_ATOMS: atom_id res chain seq x y z
N MET A 1 -0.06 -13.06 -7.45
CA MET A 1 -0.14 -14.25 -8.29
C MET A 1 -0.75 -15.35 -7.44
N PRO A 2 -1.82 -16.01 -7.91
CA PRO A 2 -2.50 -17.01 -7.11
C PRO A 2 -1.55 -18.17 -6.82
N THR A 3 -1.40 -18.49 -5.55
CA THR A 3 -0.52 -19.57 -5.09
C THR A 3 -1.31 -20.85 -4.90
N ALA A 4 -0.68 -22.00 -5.13
CA ALA A 4 -1.30 -23.30 -4.88
C ALA A 4 -1.74 -23.45 -3.42
N ALA A 5 -0.93 -22.97 -2.47
CA ALA A 5 -1.28 -22.94 -1.06
C ALA A 5 -2.52 -22.07 -0.78
N GLY A 6 -2.61 -20.89 -1.41
CA GLY A 6 -3.76 -20.01 -1.31
C GLY A 6 -5.04 -20.65 -1.85
N LEU A 7 -4.99 -21.32 -2.99
CA LEU A 7 -6.12 -22.04 -3.57
C LEU A 7 -6.57 -23.23 -2.70
N LEU A 8 -5.62 -24.02 -2.19
CA LEU A 8 -5.89 -25.14 -1.29
C LEU A 8 -6.52 -24.66 0.02
N PHE A 9 -5.99 -23.60 0.61
CA PHE A 9 -6.53 -23.04 1.85
C PHE A 9 -7.94 -22.45 1.65
N SER A 10 -8.15 -21.72 0.55
CA SER A 10 -9.45 -21.13 0.22
C SER A 10 -10.51 -22.20 -0.04
N SER A 11 -10.13 -23.26 -0.75
CA SER A 11 -11.05 -24.38 -1.01
C SER A 11 -11.39 -25.14 0.27
N ALA A 12 -10.40 -25.41 1.14
CA ALA A 12 -10.61 -26.01 2.45
C ALA A 12 -11.53 -25.15 3.33
N LEU A 13 -11.33 -23.83 3.34
CA LEU A 13 -12.20 -22.90 4.07
C LEU A 13 -13.64 -22.94 3.58
N GLY A 14 -13.87 -22.99 2.27
CA GLY A 14 -15.22 -23.14 1.73
C GLY A 14 -15.89 -24.45 2.12
N LEU A 15 -15.14 -25.56 2.06
CA LEU A 15 -15.66 -26.86 2.50
C LEU A 15 -16.00 -26.86 4.00
N LEU A 16 -15.11 -26.33 4.84
CA LEU A 16 -15.32 -26.25 6.29
C LEU A 16 -16.45 -25.29 6.67
N SER A 17 -16.53 -24.14 6.01
CA SER A 17 -17.62 -23.17 6.15
C SER A 17 -18.97 -23.82 5.89
N ARG A 18 -19.12 -24.51 4.76
CA ARG A 18 -20.37 -25.20 4.44
C ARG A 18 -20.68 -26.31 5.44
N ARG A 19 -19.67 -27.06 5.87
CA ARG A 19 -19.86 -28.11 6.88
C ARG A 19 -20.36 -27.53 8.20
N LEU A 20 -19.76 -26.45 8.68
CA LEU A 20 -20.20 -25.73 9.87
C LEU A 20 -21.63 -25.20 9.73
N GLN A 21 -21.95 -24.59 8.59
CA GLN A 21 -23.30 -24.10 8.32
C GLN A 21 -24.34 -25.23 8.38
N VAL A 22 -24.05 -26.38 7.78
CA VAL A 22 -24.96 -27.55 7.81
C VAL A 22 -25.16 -28.06 9.23
N LEU A 23 -24.09 -28.13 10.03
CA LEU A 23 -24.16 -28.54 11.43
C LEU A 23 -24.98 -27.57 12.27
N LEU A 24 -24.80 -26.26 12.08
CA LEU A 24 -25.53 -25.21 12.81
C LEU A 24 -27.02 -25.19 12.48
N VAL A 25 -27.36 -25.37 11.20
CA VAL A 25 -28.77 -25.40 10.75
C VAL A 25 -29.45 -26.74 11.08
N GLY A 26 -28.67 -27.79 11.37
CA GLY A 26 -29.20 -29.14 11.59
C GLY A 26 -29.82 -29.75 10.32
N LYS A 27 -29.42 -29.27 9.14
CA LYS A 27 -30.02 -29.69 7.87
C LYS A 27 -29.59 -31.12 7.51
N THR A 28 -30.56 -32.02 7.39
CA THR A 28 -30.35 -33.37 6.88
C THR A 28 -30.55 -33.41 5.37
N TYR A 29 -29.76 -34.23 4.68
CA TYR A 29 -29.86 -34.43 3.24
C TYR A 29 -30.30 -35.86 2.96
N PRO A 30 -31.46 -36.09 2.32
CA PRO A 30 -31.98 -37.43 2.07
C PRO A 30 -31.13 -38.20 1.04
N ARG A 31 -30.50 -37.49 0.08
CA ARG A 31 -29.56 -38.07 -0.87
C ARG A 31 -28.19 -37.40 -0.76
N SER A 32 -27.15 -38.19 -0.96
CA SER A 32 -25.75 -37.76 -0.90
C SER A 32 -25.37 -36.75 -1.98
N TRP A 33 -26.16 -36.60 -3.04
CA TRP A 33 -25.94 -35.64 -4.12
C TRP A 33 -26.53 -34.26 -3.83
N ASP A 34 -27.59 -34.18 -3.03
CA ASP A 34 -28.30 -32.92 -2.73
C ASP A 34 -27.43 -31.93 -1.93
N ARG A 35 -26.36 -32.43 -1.29
CA ARG A 35 -25.39 -31.61 -0.56
C ARG A 35 -24.35 -30.95 -1.47
N LEU A 36 -24.06 -31.51 -2.64
CA LEU A 36 -22.95 -31.08 -3.51
C LEU A 36 -23.06 -29.63 -3.98
N PRO A 37 -24.22 -29.14 -4.46
CA PRO A 37 -24.32 -27.75 -4.94
C PRO A 37 -23.93 -26.74 -3.87
N GLY A 38 -24.29 -26.98 -2.61
CA GLY A 38 -23.95 -26.09 -1.49
C GLY A 38 -22.45 -26.05 -1.20
N TYR A 39 -21.75 -27.18 -1.31
CA TYR A 39 -20.29 -27.22 -1.16
C TYR A 39 -19.58 -26.54 -2.34
N VAL A 40 -20.02 -26.81 -3.57
CA VAL A 40 -19.46 -26.17 -4.78
C VAL A 40 -19.62 -24.66 -4.73
N LEU A 41 -20.81 -24.16 -4.39
CA LEU A 41 -21.06 -22.73 -4.26
C LEU A 41 -20.21 -22.09 -3.16
N SER A 42 -20.13 -22.73 -1.99
CA SER A 42 -19.31 -22.20 -0.88
C SER A 42 -17.83 -22.16 -1.25
N THR A 43 -17.28 -23.25 -1.76
CA THR A 43 -15.90 -23.31 -2.26
C THR A 43 -15.66 -22.27 -3.35
N GLY A 44 -16.60 -22.10 -4.29
CA GLY A 44 -16.52 -21.08 -5.33
C GLY A 44 -16.44 -19.66 -4.79
N VAL A 45 -17.23 -19.32 -3.77
CA VAL A 45 -17.18 -18.00 -3.11
C VAL A 45 -15.82 -17.75 -2.47
N PHE A 46 -15.28 -18.71 -1.70
CA PHE A 46 -13.99 -18.53 -1.04
C PHE A 46 -12.82 -18.45 -2.03
N VAL A 47 -12.80 -19.33 -3.03
CA VAL A 47 -11.76 -19.30 -4.08
C VAL A 47 -11.86 -18.01 -4.90
N GLY A 48 -13.08 -17.61 -5.30
CA GLY A 48 -13.31 -16.36 -6.01
C GLY A 48 -12.87 -15.14 -5.20
N GLY A 49 -13.23 -15.08 -3.92
CA GLY A 49 -12.79 -14.03 -3.00
C GLY A 49 -11.28 -13.97 -2.86
N TYR A 50 -10.61 -15.12 -2.78
CA TYR A 50 -9.15 -15.20 -2.77
C TYR A 50 -8.54 -14.63 -4.05
N LEU A 51 -9.03 -15.01 -5.23
CA LEU A 51 -8.51 -14.51 -6.50
C LEU A 51 -8.65 -12.99 -6.64
N VAL A 52 -9.80 -12.44 -6.21
CA VAL A 52 -10.02 -11.00 -6.20
C VAL A 52 -9.07 -10.32 -5.21
N GLY A 53 -8.93 -10.85 -4.00
CA GLY A 53 -8.01 -10.33 -2.99
C GLY A 53 -6.56 -10.34 -3.47
N ASP A 54 -6.12 -11.44 -4.08
CA ASP A 54 -4.76 -11.57 -4.63
C ASP A 54 -4.48 -10.52 -5.71
N HIS A 55 -5.45 -10.25 -6.59
CA HIS A 55 -5.34 -9.19 -7.61
C HIS A 55 -5.08 -7.81 -6.99
N TYR A 56 -5.83 -7.43 -5.96
CA TYR A 56 -5.63 -6.15 -5.29
C TYR A 56 -4.31 -6.08 -4.53
N VAL A 57 -3.92 -7.15 -3.84
CA VAL A 57 -2.64 -7.21 -3.11
C VAL A 57 -1.47 -7.05 -4.09
N GLU A 58 -1.52 -7.70 -5.24
CA GLU A 58 -0.47 -7.61 -6.24
C GLU A 58 -0.37 -6.23 -6.87
N ASN A 59 -1.51 -5.58 -7.17
CA ASN A 59 -1.53 -4.20 -7.65
C ASN A 59 -0.93 -3.23 -6.62
N ASN A 60 -1.26 -3.40 -5.35
CA ASN A 60 -0.69 -2.60 -4.28
C ASN A 60 0.81 -2.84 -4.10
N ARG A 61 1.27 -4.09 -4.20
CA ARG A 61 2.70 -4.41 -4.15
C ARG A 61 3.46 -3.72 -5.28
N LYS A 62 2.95 -3.79 -6.52
CA LYS A 62 3.55 -3.10 -7.68
C LYS A 62 3.62 -1.59 -7.46
N LEU A 63 2.58 -1.00 -6.88
CA LEU A 63 2.54 0.44 -6.59
C LEU A 63 3.56 0.83 -5.51
N LEU A 64 3.69 0.03 -4.46
CA LEU A 64 4.69 0.23 -3.40
C LEU A 64 6.11 0.09 -3.94
N GLU A 65 6.37 -0.92 -4.78
CA GLU A 65 7.67 -1.12 -5.42
C GLU A 65 8.06 0.10 -6.27
N ARG A 66 7.14 0.63 -7.10
CA ARG A 66 7.38 1.85 -7.88
C ARG A 66 7.68 3.07 -7.01
N ARG A 67 7.00 3.23 -5.88
CA ARG A 67 7.29 4.33 -4.95
C ARG A 67 8.66 4.16 -4.30
N LEU A 68 9.00 2.92 -3.96
CA LEU A 68 10.26 2.59 -3.32
C LEU A 68 11.45 2.79 -4.29
N THR A 69 11.31 2.46 -5.57
CA THR A 69 12.33 2.77 -6.59
C THR A 69 12.56 4.28 -6.72
N ILE A 70 11.48 5.08 -6.80
CA ILE A 70 11.59 6.54 -6.84
C ILE A 70 12.30 7.09 -5.59
N LEU A 71 11.97 6.60 -4.40
CA LEU A 71 12.63 7.03 -3.16
C LEU A 71 14.12 6.66 -3.14
N ARG A 72 14.50 5.51 -3.69
CA ARG A 72 15.90 5.11 -3.84
C ARG A 72 16.65 6.04 -4.80
N GLU A 73 16.04 6.38 -5.94
CA GLU A 73 16.61 7.35 -6.90
C GLU A 73 16.76 8.75 -6.28
N GLN A 74 15.76 9.21 -5.52
CA GLN A 74 15.83 10.49 -4.80
C GLN A 74 16.94 10.47 -3.75
N ARG A 75 17.10 9.38 -3.00
CA ARG A 75 18.20 9.23 -2.04
C ARG A 75 19.56 9.23 -2.72
N ALA A 76 19.70 8.55 -3.86
CA ALA A 76 20.93 8.56 -4.65
C ALA A 76 21.27 9.97 -5.16
N LYS A 77 20.26 10.71 -5.65
CA LYS A 77 20.44 12.12 -6.04
C LYS A 77 20.81 13.00 -4.84
N LYS A 78 20.15 12.83 -3.69
CA LYS A 78 20.49 13.59 -2.46
C LYS A 78 21.92 13.30 -2.01
N ALA A 79 22.38 12.04 -2.08
CA ALA A 79 23.77 11.70 -1.80
C ALA A 79 24.74 12.40 -2.77
N ALA A 80 24.41 12.45 -4.06
CA ALA A 80 25.19 13.19 -5.06
C ALA A 80 25.16 14.72 -4.83
N PHE A 81 24.10 15.27 -4.24
CA PHE A 81 24.00 16.70 -3.89
C PHE A 81 24.64 17.07 -2.54
N HIS A 82 24.82 16.12 -1.62
CA HIS A 82 25.56 16.36 -0.38
C HIS A 82 27.06 16.56 -0.62
N GLU A 83 27.64 16.02 -1.71
CA GLU A 83 29.02 16.34 -2.12
C GLU A 83 29.19 17.81 -2.56
N PHE A 84 28.11 18.55 -2.83
CA PHE A 84 28.17 19.98 -3.15
C PHE A 84 28.00 20.91 -1.93
N GLU A 85 27.67 20.38 -0.75
CA GLU A 85 27.59 21.20 0.48
C GLU A 85 28.98 21.40 1.13
N ASP A 86 30.00 20.64 0.72
CA ASP A 86 31.38 20.82 1.16
C ASP A 86 32.16 21.88 0.34
N GLU A 87 31.57 22.41 -0.74
CA GLU A 87 32.10 23.61 -1.39
C GLU A 87 31.56 24.87 -0.69
N PRO A 88 32.43 25.79 -0.23
CA PRO A 88 31.99 27.00 0.45
C PRO A 88 31.10 27.83 -0.50
N ASP A 89 29.82 27.99 -0.16
CA ASP A 89 28.86 28.74 -0.98
C ASP A 89 29.27 30.23 -1.09
N HIS A 90 29.83 30.58 -2.24
CA HIS A 90 30.29 31.94 -2.59
C HIS A 90 29.15 32.83 -3.12
N ARG A 91 27.90 32.37 -3.09
CA ARG A 91 26.76 33.20 -3.54
C ARG A 91 26.45 34.27 -2.49
N TRP A 92 26.31 35.51 -2.98
CA TRP A 92 25.90 36.68 -2.19
C TRP A 92 24.37 36.70 -2.10
N THR A 93 23.81 35.86 -1.25
CA THR A 93 22.35 35.83 -0.98
C THR A 93 21.93 36.96 -0.04
N ALA A 94 20.65 37.34 -0.08
CA ALA A 94 20.10 38.49 0.65
C ALA A 94 20.32 38.42 2.17
N ASP A 95 20.44 37.21 2.74
CA ASP A 95 20.76 36.98 4.15
C ASP A 95 22.17 37.48 4.54
N LYS A 96 23.11 37.56 3.58
CA LYS A 96 24.46 38.10 3.80
C LYS A 96 24.52 39.63 3.67
N ARG A 97 23.41 40.30 3.31
CA ARG A 97 23.30 41.77 3.32
C ARG A 97 23.01 42.27 4.74
N GLY A 98 23.96 42.04 5.66
CA GLY A 98 23.83 42.38 7.08
C GLY A 98 23.48 43.86 7.33
N ARG A 99 22.86 44.12 8.50
CA ARG A 99 22.56 45.37 9.26
C ARG A 99 22.23 46.70 8.54
N PHE A 100 22.78 46.96 7.36
CA PHE A 100 22.57 48.15 6.56
C PHE A 100 21.14 48.21 6.00
N PHE A 101 20.59 47.09 5.55
CA PHE A 101 19.20 47.03 5.06
C PHE A 101 18.16 46.95 6.18
N SER A 102 18.51 46.44 7.37
CA SER A 102 17.58 46.47 8.52
C SER A 102 17.32 47.88 9.05
N LEU A 103 18.22 48.83 8.77
CA LEU A 103 18.00 50.24 9.12
C LEU A 103 17.02 50.90 8.13
N LEU A 104 17.10 50.57 6.84
CA LEU A 104 16.17 51.09 5.82
C LEU A 104 14.73 50.60 6.04
N ASP A 105 14.54 49.34 6.43
CA ASP A 105 13.21 48.82 6.81
C ASP A 105 12.63 49.53 8.04
N LYS A 106 13.48 49.99 8.98
CA LYS A 106 13.03 50.70 10.18
C LYS A 106 12.60 52.15 9.90
N PHE A 107 13.13 52.77 8.85
CA PHE A 107 12.72 54.11 8.40
C PHE A 107 11.64 54.08 7.31
N GLY A 108 11.41 52.94 6.65
CA GLY A 108 10.34 52.73 5.67
C GLY A 108 9.02 52.24 6.26
N ALA A 109 8.99 51.86 7.54
CA ALA A 109 7.75 51.47 8.21
C ALA A 109 6.85 52.71 8.40
N SER A 110 5.73 52.74 7.65
CA SER A 110 4.68 53.75 7.83
C SER A 110 4.28 53.79 9.29
N TYR A 111 4.57 54.89 9.98
CA TYR A 111 3.88 55.20 11.23
C TYR A 111 2.38 55.28 10.92
N LYS A 112 1.55 54.74 11.82
CA LYS A 112 0.09 54.74 11.73
C LYS A 112 -0.48 56.08 11.29
#